data_AF-A0A2G4GZ56-F1
#
_entry.id   AF-A0A2G4GZ56-F1
#
_cell.length_a   1.000
_cell.length_b   1.000
_cell.length_c   1.000
_cell.angle_alpha   90.00
_cell.angle_beta   90.00
_cell.angle_gamma   90.00
#
_symmetry.space_group_name_H-M   'P 1'
#
loop_
_entity.id
_entity.type
_entity.pdbx_description
1 polymer ?
#
loop_
_entity_poly.entity_id
_entity_poly.type
_entity_poly.pdbx_seq_one_letter_code
_entity_poly.pdbx_strand_id
1 'polypeptide(L)'
;MITESPDGTADAEVEELRKLGTDLLAAVSELEIASFLSGLHDRSNAIVTVKAGAGGTESNDWADLLYRMYTRWAERRGFKIEVEDVAEGEGAGISQATFRLEGPNAYGYVKAERGVHRLVRISPFDANARRHTSFASVDVVAEIDDDIDVEVNEADLRVDVYRSSGKGGQHVNKTESAVRLTHIPTGIVVACQRERSQVKNRALAMKILRARIYEKTIDDKRAEMEKYYGEKGDIGWGNQIRSYVFQPYQMVKDLRTGVETGNIQAVMDGDIDAFINGWLRAGGPRTRNKDIKIED
;
A
#
# COMPACT_ATOMS: atom_id res chain seq x y z
N MET A 1 -24.90 52.08 -33.69
CA MET A 1 -23.54 52.62 -33.53
C MET A 1 -22.90 51.85 -32.38
N ILE A 2 -22.20 50.76 -32.70
CA ILE A 2 -21.28 50.11 -31.77
C ILE A 2 -20.06 51.03 -31.79
N THR A 3 -19.88 51.79 -30.71
CA THR A 3 -18.68 52.59 -30.52
C THR A 3 -17.53 51.63 -30.25
N GLU A 4 -16.61 51.53 -31.21
CA GLU A 4 -15.27 50.98 -31.01
C GLU A 4 -14.62 51.71 -29.83
N SER A 5 -14.44 50.98 -28.73
CA SER A 5 -13.57 51.40 -27.63
C SER A 5 -12.11 51.12 -28.03
N PRO A 6 -11.15 51.97 -27.67
CA PRO A 6 -9.79 51.91 -28.20
C PRO A 6 -9.04 50.67 -27.69
N ASP A 7 -8.43 49.97 -28.65
CA ASP A 7 -7.53 48.84 -28.56
C ASP A 7 -6.65 48.76 -27.29
N GLY A 8 -6.80 47.66 -26.55
CA GLY A 8 -5.84 47.21 -25.51
C GLY A 8 -6.47 46.72 -24.20
N THR A 9 -7.58 47.31 -23.75
CA THR A 9 -8.20 46.95 -22.46
C THR A 9 -9.16 45.77 -22.55
N ALA A 10 -9.92 45.65 -23.65
CA ALA A 10 -10.83 44.52 -23.86
C ALA A 10 -10.09 43.18 -24.02
N ASP A 11 -8.93 43.18 -24.70
CA ASP A 11 -8.10 41.99 -24.84
C ASP A 11 -7.44 41.57 -23.52
N ALA A 12 -7.05 42.55 -22.68
CA ALA A 12 -6.53 42.28 -21.34
C ALA A 12 -7.61 41.69 -20.41
N GLU A 13 -8.83 42.24 -20.44
CA GLU A 13 -9.98 41.71 -19.68
C GLU A 13 -10.37 40.30 -20.12
N VAL A 14 -10.33 40.01 -21.44
CA VAL A 14 -10.58 38.66 -21.97
C VAL A 14 -9.50 37.67 -21.52
N GLU A 15 -8.23 38.08 -21.48
CA GLU A 15 -7.14 37.22 -21.02
C GLU A 15 -7.19 36.97 -19.51
N GLU A 16 -7.55 37.97 -18.71
CA GLU A 16 -7.81 37.78 -17.27
C GLU A 16 -8.99 36.81 -17.02
N LEU A 17 -10.08 36.93 -17.79
CA LEU A 17 -11.21 36.00 -17.70
C LEU A 17 -10.84 34.58 -18.11
N ARG A 18 -9.99 34.40 -19.13
CA ARG A 18 -9.46 33.09 -19.51
C ARG A 18 -8.63 32.48 -18.40
N LYS A 19 -7.71 33.27 -17.81
CA LYS A 19 -6.88 32.83 -16.70
C LYS A 19 -7.73 32.43 -15.48
N LEU A 20 -8.72 33.25 -15.13
CA LEU A 20 -9.65 32.91 -14.05
C LEU A 20 -10.43 31.63 -14.36
N GLY A 21 -10.85 31.45 -15.61
CA GLY A 21 -11.51 30.22 -16.06
C GLY A 21 -10.61 28.98 -15.94
N THR A 22 -9.33 29.08 -16.31
CA THR A 22 -8.38 27.97 -16.17
C THR A 22 -8.08 27.67 -14.70
N ASP A 23 -7.93 28.69 -13.87
CA ASP A 23 -7.66 28.53 -12.43
C ASP A 23 -8.86 27.89 -11.71
N LEU A 24 -10.08 28.31 -12.05
CA LEU A 24 -11.30 27.69 -11.54
C LEU A 24 -11.42 26.23 -11.96
N LEU A 25 -11.11 25.91 -13.22
CA LEU A 25 -11.17 24.54 -13.73
C LEU A 25 -10.15 23.64 -13.02
N ALA A 26 -8.95 24.14 -12.73
CA ALA A 26 -7.95 23.45 -11.93
C ALA A 26 -8.45 23.19 -10.50
N ALA A 27 -8.98 24.22 -9.82
CA ALA A 27 -9.51 24.09 -8.47
C ALA A 27 -10.69 23.10 -8.38
N VAL A 28 -11.59 23.11 -9.36
CA VAL A 28 -12.71 22.16 -9.43
C VAL A 28 -12.20 20.74 -9.65
N SER A 29 -11.19 20.55 -10.51
CA SER A 29 -10.58 19.23 -10.73
C SER A 29 -9.90 18.71 -9.46
N GLU A 30 -9.24 19.56 -8.68
CA GLU A 30 -8.64 19.17 -7.39
C GLU A 30 -9.70 18.76 -6.37
N LEU A 31 -10.79 19.52 -6.26
CA LEU A 31 -11.92 19.20 -5.38
C LEU A 31 -12.60 17.88 -5.79
N GLU A 32 -12.76 17.65 -7.10
CA GLU A 32 -13.28 16.40 -7.64
C GLU A 32 -12.39 15.23 -7.19
N ILE A 33 -11.08 15.33 -7.37
CA ILE A 33 -10.13 14.29 -6.97
C ILE A 33 -10.18 14.05 -5.45
N ALA A 34 -10.23 15.13 -4.66
CA ALA A 34 -10.33 15.05 -3.21
C ALA A 34 -11.62 14.33 -2.77
N SER A 35 -12.72 14.46 -3.52
CA SER A 35 -13.98 13.75 -3.23
C SER A 35 -13.88 12.23 -3.38
N PHE A 36 -13.00 11.75 -4.28
CA PHE A 36 -12.74 10.31 -4.46
C PHE A 36 -11.88 9.72 -3.33
N LEU A 37 -11.20 10.54 -2.54
CA LEU A 37 -10.32 10.13 -1.43
C LEU A 37 -11.09 9.95 -0.11
N SER A 38 -12.22 9.23 -0.17
CA SER A 38 -13.13 9.00 0.95
C SER A 38 -13.00 7.62 1.60
N GLY A 39 -12.02 6.81 1.17
CA GLY A 39 -11.73 5.51 1.76
C GLY A 39 -11.24 5.60 3.20
N LEU A 40 -11.43 4.50 3.96
CA LEU A 40 -11.14 4.42 5.40
C LEU A 40 -9.72 4.87 5.75
N HIS A 41 -8.74 4.51 4.91
CA HIS A 41 -7.32 4.79 5.12
C HIS A 41 -6.75 5.80 4.12
N ASP A 42 -7.59 6.46 3.31
CA ASP A 42 -7.10 7.33 2.24
C ASP A 42 -6.29 8.50 2.75
N ARG A 43 -6.56 8.94 3.99
CA ARG A 43 -5.86 10.01 4.71
C ARG A 43 -4.54 9.57 5.34
N SER A 44 -4.30 8.27 5.46
CA SER A 44 -3.10 7.73 6.08
C SER A 44 -1.87 7.96 5.20
N ASN A 45 -0.72 7.91 5.86
CA ASN A 45 0.55 7.72 5.18
C ASN A 45 0.57 6.37 4.45
N ALA A 46 1.51 6.21 3.53
CA ALA A 46 1.65 4.99 2.75
C ALA A 46 3.02 4.35 2.95
N ILE A 47 3.04 3.02 3.00
CA ILE A 47 4.26 2.24 2.86
C ILE A 47 4.22 1.63 1.46
N VAL A 48 5.22 1.95 0.65
CA VAL A 48 5.34 1.49 -0.73
C VAL A 48 6.51 0.53 -0.82
N THR A 49 6.28 -0.64 -1.41
CA THR A 49 7.32 -1.63 -1.67
C THR A 49 7.39 -1.94 -3.16
N VAL A 50 8.53 -1.65 -3.76
CA VAL A 50 8.84 -2.00 -5.16
C VAL A 50 9.70 -3.25 -5.15
N LYS A 51 9.31 -4.27 -5.90
CA LYS A 51 10.05 -5.54 -6.00
C LYS A 51 10.24 -5.95 -7.45
N ALA A 52 11.46 -6.35 -7.79
CA ALA A 52 11.78 -6.89 -9.09
C ALA A 52 11.04 -8.21 -9.34
N GLY A 53 10.49 -8.37 -10.55
CA GLY A 53 9.84 -9.60 -10.99
C GLY A 53 10.80 -10.55 -11.71
N ALA A 54 10.24 -11.51 -12.44
CA ALA A 54 11.04 -12.39 -13.31
C ALA A 54 11.73 -11.59 -14.42
N GLY A 55 13.04 -11.79 -14.62
CA GLY A 55 13.82 -11.10 -15.66
C GLY A 55 15.27 -10.74 -15.26
N GLY A 56 15.73 -11.13 -14.06
CA GLY A 56 17.13 -10.98 -13.64
C GLY A 56 17.54 -9.50 -13.53
N THR A 57 18.75 -9.18 -14.01
CA THR A 57 19.33 -7.83 -13.94
C THR A 57 18.46 -6.77 -14.62
N GLU A 58 17.74 -7.10 -15.69
CA GLU A 58 16.86 -6.14 -16.38
C GLU A 58 15.62 -5.78 -15.53
N SER A 59 15.07 -6.75 -14.79
CA SER A 59 13.96 -6.50 -13.87
C SER A 59 14.42 -5.75 -12.62
N ASN A 60 15.66 -5.96 -12.18
CA ASN A 60 16.25 -5.20 -11.07
C ASN A 60 16.46 -3.72 -11.44
N ASP A 61 16.97 -3.44 -12.65
CA ASP A 61 17.08 -2.08 -13.17
C ASP A 61 15.70 -1.42 -13.33
N TRP A 62 14.70 -2.18 -13.79
CA TRP A 62 13.35 -1.66 -13.89
C TRP A 62 12.74 -1.30 -12.52
N ALA A 63 12.97 -2.12 -11.50
CA ALA A 63 12.56 -1.80 -10.15
C ALA A 63 13.23 -0.51 -9.63
N ASP A 64 14.50 -0.28 -9.94
CA ASP A 64 15.22 0.96 -9.57
C ASP A 64 14.62 2.17 -10.29
N LEU A 65 14.32 2.04 -11.58
CA LEU A 65 13.65 3.10 -12.35
C LEU A 65 12.27 3.46 -11.78
N LEU A 66 11.48 2.48 -11.35
CA LEU A 66 10.19 2.74 -10.69
C LEU A 66 10.37 3.38 -9.32
N TYR A 67 11.34 2.92 -8.53
CA TYR A 67 11.67 3.52 -7.25
C TYR A 67 12.00 5.01 -7.41
N ARG A 68 12.87 5.36 -8.36
CA ARG A 68 13.23 6.75 -8.69
C ARG A 68 12.03 7.57 -9.20
N MET A 69 11.15 6.96 -9.97
CA MET A 69 9.93 7.61 -10.47
C MET A 69 9.01 7.99 -9.29
N TYR A 70 8.79 7.08 -8.34
CA TYR A 70 7.93 7.34 -7.19
C TYR A 70 8.53 8.33 -6.20
N THR A 71 9.85 8.29 -5.97
CA THR A 71 10.50 9.27 -5.10
C THR A 71 10.40 10.68 -5.68
N ARG A 72 10.64 10.85 -6.99
CA ARG A 72 10.46 12.15 -7.67
C ARG A 72 9.01 12.64 -7.65
N TRP A 73 8.04 11.74 -7.86
CA TRP A 73 6.63 12.07 -7.76
C TRP A 73 6.25 12.54 -6.35
N ALA A 74 6.74 11.85 -5.32
CA ALA A 74 6.50 12.22 -3.93
C ALA A 74 7.13 13.58 -3.57
N GLU A 75 8.37 13.83 -3.99
CA GLU A 75 9.04 15.15 -3.82
C GLU A 75 8.25 16.26 -4.51
N ARG A 76 7.77 16.04 -5.74
CA ARG A 76 6.99 17.02 -6.50
C ARG A 76 5.66 17.39 -5.83
N ARG A 77 5.04 16.43 -5.14
CA ARG A 77 3.82 16.65 -4.34
C ARG A 77 4.09 17.19 -2.93
N GLY A 78 5.35 17.35 -2.54
CA GLY A 78 5.73 17.82 -1.22
C GLY A 78 5.54 16.78 -0.11
N PHE A 79 5.50 15.49 -0.47
CA PHE A 79 5.50 14.40 0.52
C PHE A 79 6.90 14.20 1.08
N LYS A 80 6.97 13.85 2.36
CA LYS A 80 8.22 13.45 3.01
C LYS A 80 8.44 11.96 2.77
N ILE A 81 9.65 11.62 2.34
CA ILE A 81 10.03 10.24 2.01
C ILE A 81 10.99 9.75 3.09
N GLU A 82 10.67 8.61 3.69
CA GLU A 82 11.57 7.89 4.59
C GLU A 82 11.88 6.54 3.96
N VAL A 83 13.15 6.28 3.68
CA VAL A 83 13.58 5.02 3.09
C VAL A 83 13.84 4.03 4.21
N GLU A 84 13.07 2.95 4.25
CA GLU A 84 13.14 1.92 5.30
C GLU A 84 14.18 0.85 4.97
N ASP A 85 14.10 0.33 3.73
CA ASP A 85 14.97 -0.75 3.27
C ASP A 85 15.20 -0.66 1.77
N VAL A 86 16.43 -0.95 1.34
CA VAL A 86 16.80 -1.07 -0.08
C VAL A 86 17.74 -2.24 -0.22
N ALA A 87 17.29 -3.27 -0.93
CA ALA A 87 18.07 -4.42 -1.30
C ALA A 87 18.58 -4.27 -2.73
N GLU A 88 19.90 -4.25 -2.89
CA GLU A 88 20.55 -4.21 -4.20
C GLU A 88 20.22 -5.46 -5.03
N GLY A 89 20.14 -5.28 -6.35
CA GLY A 89 19.96 -6.36 -7.31
C GLY A 89 21.28 -7.01 -7.71
N GLU A 90 21.23 -8.22 -8.25
CA GLU A 90 22.40 -8.86 -8.83
C GLU A 90 22.78 -8.17 -10.15
N GLY A 91 23.97 -7.57 -10.17
CA GLY A 91 24.57 -6.88 -11.32
C GLY A 91 24.24 -5.38 -11.39
N ALA A 92 22.95 -5.03 -11.46
CA ALA A 92 22.49 -3.64 -11.55
C ALA A 92 21.09 -3.47 -10.95
N GLY A 93 20.76 -2.24 -10.54
CA GLY A 93 19.46 -1.87 -9.99
C GLY A 93 19.21 -2.43 -8.59
N ILE A 94 17.93 -2.57 -8.24
CA ILE A 94 17.48 -3.03 -6.93
C ILE A 94 16.63 -4.30 -7.07
N SER A 95 16.75 -5.22 -6.12
CA SER A 95 15.83 -6.36 -6.03
C SER A 95 14.54 -5.98 -5.31
N GLN A 96 14.65 -5.13 -4.29
CA GLN A 96 13.53 -4.61 -3.51
C GLN A 96 13.87 -3.23 -2.92
N ALA A 97 12.89 -2.34 -2.84
CA ALA A 97 12.96 -1.13 -2.02
C ALA A 97 11.63 -0.91 -1.31
N THR A 98 11.70 -0.59 -0.02
CA THR A 98 10.56 -0.22 0.81
C THR A 98 10.80 1.19 1.35
N PHE A 99 9.84 2.07 1.11
CA PHE A 99 9.88 3.45 1.56
C PHE A 99 8.51 3.90 2.03
N ARG A 100 8.50 4.79 3.01
CA ARG A 100 7.34 5.39 3.61
C ARG A 100 7.13 6.79 3.03
N LEU A 101 5.88 7.09 2.70
CA LEU A 101 5.42 8.38 2.20
C LEU A 101 4.54 9.03 3.25
N GLU A 102 5.05 10.11 3.83
CA GLU A 102 4.33 10.93 4.79
C GLU A 102 3.73 12.16 4.09
N GLY A 103 2.42 12.32 4.21
CA GLY A 103 1.74 13.47 3.61
C GLY A 103 0.23 13.33 3.55
N PRO A 104 -0.47 14.44 3.25
CA PRO A 104 -1.93 14.44 3.19
C PRO A 104 -2.41 13.53 2.06
N ASN A 105 -3.22 12.54 2.44
CA ASN A 105 -3.78 11.53 1.56
C ASN A 105 -2.76 10.71 0.75
N ALA A 106 -1.54 10.53 1.28
CA ALA A 106 -0.47 9.82 0.57
C ALA A 106 -0.92 8.42 0.10
N TYR A 107 -1.56 7.65 0.99
CA TYR A 107 -2.12 6.33 0.64
C TYR A 107 -3.21 6.42 -0.42
N GLY A 108 -4.14 7.38 -0.28
CA GLY A 108 -5.25 7.57 -1.21
C GLY A 108 -4.81 7.83 -2.65
N TYR A 109 -3.67 8.49 -2.87
CA TYR A 109 -3.10 8.66 -4.20
C TYR A 109 -2.34 7.41 -4.67
N VAL A 110 -1.38 6.95 -3.87
CA VAL A 110 -0.44 5.91 -4.32
C VAL A 110 -1.08 4.52 -4.40
N LYS A 111 -2.24 4.28 -3.77
CA LYS A 111 -3.01 3.04 -3.96
C LYS A 111 -3.36 2.75 -5.42
N ALA A 112 -3.44 3.77 -6.28
CA ALA A 112 -3.65 3.62 -7.72
C ALA A 112 -2.49 2.87 -8.41
N GLU A 113 -1.30 2.90 -7.82
CA GLU A 113 -0.07 2.33 -8.35
C GLU A 113 0.15 0.87 -7.90
N ARG A 114 -0.75 0.32 -7.08
CA ARG A 114 -0.68 -1.09 -6.68
C ARG A 114 -0.89 -2.00 -7.89
N GLY A 115 0.12 -2.81 -8.22
CA GLY A 115 0.05 -3.78 -9.30
C GLY A 115 1.38 -4.12 -9.94
N VAL A 116 1.33 -4.80 -11.09
CA VAL A 116 2.53 -5.16 -11.87
C VAL A 116 2.74 -4.14 -12.99
N HIS A 117 3.95 -3.60 -13.08
CA HIS A 117 4.38 -2.65 -14.09
C HIS A 117 5.29 -3.35 -15.09
N ARG A 118 4.93 -3.27 -16.38
CA ARG A 118 5.67 -3.89 -17.48
C ARG A 118 6.54 -2.86 -18.19
N LEU A 119 7.82 -3.15 -18.34
CA LEU A 119 8.74 -2.39 -19.19
C LEU A 119 9.06 -3.17 -20.46
N VAL A 120 9.09 -2.45 -21.58
CA VAL A 120 9.59 -2.97 -22.84
C VAL A 120 10.60 -2.01 -23.45
N ARG A 121 11.85 -2.44 -23.53
CA ARG A 121 12.94 -1.65 -24.11
C ARG A 121 14.04 -2.55 -24.69
N ILE A 122 14.99 -1.94 -25.39
CA ILE A 122 16.25 -2.60 -25.71
C ILE A 122 17.10 -2.61 -24.44
N SER A 123 17.52 -3.79 -23.98
CA SER A 123 18.29 -3.92 -22.75
C SER A 123 19.70 -3.32 -22.93
N PRO A 124 20.17 -2.47 -22.00
CA PRO A 124 21.56 -2.02 -21.99
C PRO A 124 22.53 -3.12 -21.55
N PHE A 125 22.03 -4.21 -20.98
CA PHE A 125 22.83 -5.33 -20.46
C PHE A 125 22.92 -6.51 -21.44
N ASP A 126 22.10 -6.55 -22.51
CA ASP A 126 22.20 -7.57 -23.56
C ASP A 126 23.12 -7.10 -24.69
N ALA A 127 24.26 -7.80 -24.87
CA ALA A 127 25.23 -7.53 -25.92
C ALA A 127 24.64 -7.59 -27.34
N ASN A 128 23.53 -8.33 -27.53
CA ASN A 128 22.86 -8.44 -28.84
C ASN A 128 21.81 -7.35 -29.10
N ALA A 129 21.66 -6.37 -28.18
CA ALA A 129 20.67 -5.30 -28.28
C ALA A 129 19.24 -5.80 -28.59
N ARG A 130 18.88 -6.98 -28.05
CA ARG A 130 17.54 -7.53 -28.23
C ARG A 130 16.55 -6.75 -27.37
N ARG A 131 15.29 -6.82 -27.78
CA ARG A 131 14.17 -6.29 -27.02
C ARG A 131 13.87 -7.22 -25.84
N HIS A 132 13.83 -6.65 -24.64
CA HIS A 132 13.47 -7.36 -23.42
C HIS A 132 12.14 -6.84 -22.88
N THR A 133 11.40 -7.73 -22.23
CA THR A 133 10.20 -7.39 -21.48
C THR A 133 10.45 -7.73 -20.02
N SER A 134 10.36 -6.73 -19.16
CA SER A 134 10.63 -6.84 -17.74
C SER A 134 9.41 -6.50 -16.92
N PHE A 135 9.33 -7.06 -15.72
CA PHE A 135 8.22 -6.86 -14.81
C PHE A 135 8.75 -6.48 -13.43
N ALA A 136 8.07 -5.54 -12.79
CA ALA A 136 8.27 -5.21 -11.40
C ALA A 136 6.89 -5.06 -10.74
N SER A 137 6.79 -5.47 -9.49
CA SER A 137 5.56 -5.34 -8.70
C SER A 137 5.70 -4.16 -7.74
N VAL A 138 4.63 -3.38 -7.64
CA VAL A 138 4.50 -2.29 -6.67
C VAL A 138 3.41 -2.69 -5.70
N ASP A 139 3.75 -2.73 -4.42
CA ASP A 139 2.82 -2.88 -3.33
C ASP A 139 2.66 -1.58 -2.56
N VAL A 140 1.45 -1.37 -2.05
CA VAL A 140 1.08 -0.18 -1.31
C VAL A 140 0.18 -0.61 -0.17
N VAL A 141 0.57 -0.20 1.04
CA VAL A 141 -0.14 -0.45 2.28
C VAL A 141 -0.35 0.87 3.00
N ALA A 142 -1.50 1.04 3.62
CA ALA A 142 -1.74 2.19 4.49
C ALA A 142 -0.98 1.99 5.79
N GLU A 143 -0.29 3.02 6.24
CA GLU A 143 0.23 3.02 7.60
C GLU A 143 -0.94 3.13 8.58
N ILE A 144 -1.00 2.18 9.51
CA ILE A 144 -1.97 2.15 10.60
C ILE A 144 -1.16 2.28 11.88
N ASP A 145 -1.50 3.26 12.71
CA ASP A 145 -0.96 3.36 14.06
C ASP A 145 -1.46 2.16 14.87
N ASP A 146 -0.62 1.13 14.98
CA ASP A 146 -0.90 -0.08 15.75
C ASP A 146 -0.61 0.16 17.24
N ASP A 147 -1.44 1.00 17.88
CA ASP A 147 -1.58 0.98 19.34
C ASP A 147 -2.73 0.04 19.70
N ILE A 148 -2.51 -1.27 19.48
CA ILE A 148 -3.47 -2.31 19.86
C ILE A 148 -3.38 -2.50 21.38
N ASP A 149 -4.01 -1.61 22.15
CA ASP A 149 -4.21 -1.87 23.57
C ASP A 149 -5.29 -2.94 23.75
N VAL A 150 -4.85 -4.17 24.06
CA VAL A 150 -5.76 -5.29 24.33
C VAL A 150 -6.28 -5.14 25.76
N GLU A 151 -7.27 -4.25 25.93
CA GLU A 151 -7.99 -4.12 27.19
C GLU A 151 -8.97 -5.30 27.35
N VAL A 152 -8.66 -6.20 28.27
CA VAL A 152 -9.51 -7.37 28.56
C VAL A 152 -10.43 -7.04 29.72
N ASN A 153 -11.72 -6.88 29.42
CA ASN A 153 -12.76 -6.69 30.43
C ASN A 153 -12.93 -7.95 31.29
N GLU A 154 -13.00 -7.79 32.61
CA GLU A 154 -13.19 -8.94 33.51
C GLU A 154 -14.56 -9.63 33.32
N ALA A 155 -15.56 -8.93 32.80
CA ALA A 155 -16.89 -9.46 32.53
C ALA A 155 -16.89 -10.55 31.44
N ASP A 156 -15.93 -10.49 30.52
CA ASP A 156 -15.78 -11.42 29.40
C ASP A 156 -14.99 -12.68 29.77
N LEU A 157 -14.60 -12.80 31.04
CA LEU A 157 -13.80 -13.90 31.57
C LEU A 157 -14.64 -14.85 32.41
N ARG A 158 -14.66 -16.12 32.00
CA ARG A 158 -15.05 -17.20 32.91
C ARG A 158 -13.83 -17.68 33.69
N VAL A 159 -13.90 -17.56 35.01
CA VAL A 159 -12.84 -17.97 35.94
C VAL A 159 -13.23 -19.26 36.64
N ASP A 160 -12.51 -20.34 36.34
CA ASP A 160 -12.67 -21.63 36.99
C ASP A 160 -11.49 -21.88 37.94
N VAL A 161 -11.77 -22.20 39.21
CA VAL A 161 -10.75 -22.52 40.21
C VAL A 161 -10.83 -24.00 40.54
N TYR A 162 -9.68 -24.69 40.57
CA TYR A 162 -9.63 -26.13 40.81
C TYR A 162 -8.34 -26.55 41.51
N ARG A 163 -8.25 -27.83 41.89
CA ARG A 163 -7.07 -28.39 42.55
C ARG A 163 -5.96 -28.62 41.54
N SER A 164 -4.74 -28.21 41.89
CA SER A 164 -3.56 -28.38 41.05
C SER A 164 -3.30 -29.87 40.78
N SER A 165 -2.91 -30.22 39.55
CA SER A 165 -2.60 -31.60 39.19
C SER A 165 -1.10 -31.90 39.39
N GLY A 166 -0.78 -33.01 40.06
CA GLY A 166 0.61 -33.48 40.21
C GLY A 166 0.87 -34.32 41.47
N LYS A 167 2.05 -34.97 41.52
CA LYS A 167 2.55 -35.71 42.70
C LYS A 167 3.03 -34.73 43.79
N GLY A 168 2.11 -34.00 44.42
CA GLY A 168 2.41 -33.02 45.46
C GLY A 168 1.98 -33.43 46.86
N GLY A 169 2.50 -32.75 47.88
CA GLY A 169 2.16 -32.96 49.29
C GLY A 169 0.74 -32.49 49.67
N GLN A 170 0.42 -32.43 50.98
CA GLN A 170 -0.93 -32.09 51.48
C GLN A 170 -1.56 -30.83 50.86
N HIS A 171 -0.74 -29.81 50.54
CA HIS A 171 -1.20 -28.56 49.94
C HIS A 171 -1.81 -28.74 48.54
N VAL A 172 -1.37 -29.73 47.77
CA VAL A 172 -1.90 -30.01 46.42
C VAL A 172 -3.26 -30.73 46.51
N ASN A 173 -3.47 -31.52 47.57
CA ASN A 173 -4.70 -32.31 47.74
C ASN A 173 -5.84 -31.55 48.41
N LYS A 174 -5.52 -30.54 49.25
CA LYS A 174 -6.52 -29.80 50.05
C LYS A 174 -6.85 -28.40 49.52
N THR A 175 -5.96 -27.75 48.76
CA THR A 175 -6.11 -26.34 48.41
C THR A 175 -6.33 -26.13 46.91
N GLU A 176 -7.40 -25.42 46.57
CA GLU A 176 -7.77 -25.06 45.19
C GLU A 176 -6.96 -23.84 44.73
N SER A 177 -5.72 -24.11 44.30
CA SER A 177 -4.77 -23.07 43.91
C SER A 177 -4.65 -22.87 42.39
N ALA A 178 -5.10 -23.83 41.57
CA ALA A 178 -5.05 -23.71 40.11
C ALA A 178 -6.20 -22.87 39.58
N VAL A 179 -5.92 -22.04 38.58
CA VAL A 179 -6.90 -21.14 37.95
C VAL A 179 -6.92 -21.38 36.45
N ARG A 180 -8.12 -21.49 35.87
CA ARG A 180 -8.36 -21.50 34.44
C ARG A 180 -9.21 -20.29 34.07
N LEU A 181 -8.74 -19.52 33.09
CA LEU A 181 -9.44 -18.39 32.51
C LEU A 181 -9.91 -18.78 31.11
N THR A 182 -11.17 -18.54 30.81
CA THR A 182 -11.73 -18.65 29.46
C THR A 182 -12.21 -17.27 29.03
N HIS A 183 -11.65 -16.73 27.95
CA HIS A 183 -12.17 -15.51 27.33
C HIS A 183 -13.34 -15.90 26.42
N ILE A 184 -14.55 -15.48 26.79
CA ILE A 184 -15.80 -15.89 26.13
C ILE A 184 -15.82 -15.44 24.65
N PRO A 185 -15.45 -14.19 24.31
CA PRO A 185 -15.49 -13.71 22.91
C PRO A 185 -14.52 -14.44 21.99
N THR A 186 -13.28 -14.71 22.43
CA THR A 186 -12.26 -15.33 21.55
C THR A 186 -12.18 -16.86 21.68
N GLY A 187 -12.81 -17.44 22.70
CA GLY A 187 -12.75 -18.87 23.02
C GLY A 187 -11.41 -19.34 23.60
N ILE A 188 -10.46 -18.42 23.85
CA ILE A 188 -9.11 -18.79 24.34
C ILE A 188 -9.19 -19.22 25.80
N VAL A 189 -8.66 -20.42 26.08
CA VAL A 189 -8.56 -20.98 27.43
C VAL A 189 -7.10 -21.01 27.88
N VAL A 190 -6.84 -20.47 29.06
CA VAL A 190 -5.51 -20.49 29.70
C VAL A 190 -5.64 -21.07 31.10
N ALA A 191 -4.72 -21.95 31.48
CA ALA A 191 -4.66 -22.53 32.82
C ALA A 191 -3.29 -22.27 33.46
N CYS A 192 -3.28 -21.92 34.74
CA CYS A 192 -2.06 -21.70 35.52
C CYS A 192 -2.14 -22.38 36.89
N GLN A 193 -1.10 -23.14 37.22
CA GLN A 193 -0.93 -23.84 38.51
C GLN A 193 0.51 -23.74 39.04
N ARG A 194 1.27 -22.72 38.61
CA ARG A 194 2.71 -22.58 38.87
C ARG A 194 3.02 -22.23 40.33
N GLU A 195 2.19 -21.40 40.92
CA GLU A 195 2.36 -20.88 42.28
C GLU A 195 1.44 -21.59 43.28
N ARG A 196 1.80 -21.53 44.57
CA ARG A 196 0.93 -22.04 45.65
C ARG A 196 -0.28 -21.13 45.92
N SER A 197 -0.23 -19.87 45.48
CA SER A 197 -1.28 -18.88 45.70
C SER A 197 -2.19 -18.73 44.48
N GLN A 198 -3.50 -18.83 44.70
CA GLN A 198 -4.53 -18.62 43.68
C GLN A 198 -4.44 -17.23 43.03
N VAL A 199 -4.24 -16.17 43.83
CA VAL A 199 -4.16 -14.78 43.33
C VAL A 199 -2.98 -14.61 42.38
N LYS A 200 -1.82 -15.18 42.72
CA LYS A 200 -0.64 -15.17 41.86
C LYS A 200 -0.88 -15.97 40.58
N ASN A 201 -1.55 -17.12 40.67
CA ASN A 201 -1.92 -17.92 39.49
C ASN A 201 -2.93 -17.19 38.59
N ARG A 202 -3.92 -16.47 39.14
CA ARG A 202 -4.86 -15.64 38.36
C ARG A 202 -4.13 -14.51 37.65
N ALA A 203 -3.24 -13.79 38.33
CA ALA A 203 -2.45 -12.72 37.72
C ALA A 203 -1.55 -13.23 36.57
N LEU A 204 -0.88 -14.38 36.77
CA LEU A 204 -0.07 -15.01 35.73
C LEU A 204 -0.94 -15.49 34.54
N ALA A 205 -2.07 -16.13 34.83
CA ALA A 205 -3.01 -16.57 33.81
C ALA A 205 -3.54 -15.38 32.99
N MET A 206 -3.85 -14.25 33.62
CA MET A 206 -4.30 -13.03 32.94
C MET A 206 -3.21 -12.43 32.04
N LYS A 207 -1.94 -12.46 32.48
CA LYS A 207 -0.80 -12.04 31.65
C LYS A 207 -0.64 -12.93 30.41
N ILE A 208 -0.75 -14.25 30.58
CA ILE A 208 -0.68 -15.21 29.46
C ILE A 208 -1.89 -15.06 28.54
N LEU A 209 -3.08 -14.83 29.09
CA LEU A 209 -4.30 -14.63 28.32
C LEU A 209 -4.22 -13.38 27.45
N ARG A 210 -3.76 -12.25 28.00
CA ARG A 210 -3.52 -11.03 27.22
C ARG A 210 -2.53 -11.26 26.09
N ALA A 211 -1.42 -11.95 26.36
CA ALA A 211 -0.45 -12.29 25.33
C ALA A 211 -1.04 -13.16 24.21
N ARG A 212 -1.88 -14.15 24.54
CA ARG A 212 -2.55 -15.00 23.54
C ARG A 212 -3.63 -14.28 22.74
N ILE A 213 -4.39 -13.38 23.37
CA ILE A 213 -5.38 -12.56 22.66
C ILE A 213 -4.66 -11.64 21.68
N TYR A 214 -3.57 -10.99 22.12
CA TYR A 214 -2.73 -10.15 21.27
C TYR A 214 -2.17 -10.93 20.07
N GLU A 215 -1.62 -12.13 20.31
CA GLU A 215 -1.12 -13.00 19.25
C GLU A 215 -2.22 -13.38 18.24
N LYS A 216 -3.42 -13.73 18.74
CA LYS A 216 -4.58 -14.03 17.88
C LYS A 216 -5.00 -12.81 17.06
N THR A 217 -5.06 -11.62 17.64
CA THR A 217 -5.43 -10.40 16.91
C THR A 217 -4.41 -10.05 15.82
N ILE A 218 -3.11 -10.31 16.06
CA ILE A 218 -2.08 -10.16 15.03
C ILE A 218 -2.26 -11.20 13.94
N ASP A 219 -2.54 -12.46 14.29
CA ASP A 219 -2.74 -13.54 13.32
C ASP A 219 -3.99 -13.29 12.45
N ASP A 220 -5.09 -12.85 13.06
CA ASP A 220 -6.32 -12.46 12.35
C ASP A 220 -6.06 -11.28 11.39
N LYS A 221 -5.35 -10.23 11.85
CA LYS A 221 -4.91 -9.12 11.00
C LYS A 221 -4.00 -9.60 9.86
N ARG A 222 -3.03 -10.47 10.16
CA ARG A 222 -2.10 -11.03 9.16
C ARG A 222 -2.87 -11.85 8.13
N ALA A 223 -3.85 -12.65 8.54
CA ALA A 223 -4.67 -13.43 7.63
C ALA A 223 -5.59 -12.55 6.75
N GLU A 224 -6.12 -11.45 7.29
CA GLU A 224 -6.86 -10.47 6.51
C GLU A 224 -5.97 -9.78 5.48
N MET A 225 -4.77 -9.36 5.91
CA MET A 225 -3.75 -8.84 5.01
C MET A 225 -3.34 -9.88 3.96
N GLU A 226 -3.13 -11.13 4.34
CA GLU A 226 -2.74 -12.20 3.42
C GLU A 226 -3.82 -12.51 2.39
N LYS A 227 -5.11 -12.44 2.74
CA LYS A 227 -6.21 -12.47 1.75
C LYS A 227 -6.13 -11.29 0.79
N TYR A 228 -5.87 -10.10 1.31
CA TYR A 228 -5.68 -8.90 0.50
C TYR A 228 -4.45 -9.00 -0.43
N TYR A 229 -3.40 -9.69 0.00
CA TYR A 229 -2.23 -10.03 -0.81
C TYR A 229 -2.47 -11.21 -1.75
N GLY A 230 -3.32 -12.18 -1.41
CA GLY A 230 -3.58 -13.35 -2.25
C GLY A 230 -4.35 -13.02 -3.54
N GLU A 231 -5.09 -11.91 -3.56
CA GLU A 231 -5.68 -11.35 -4.80
C GLU A 231 -4.61 -10.73 -5.74
N LYS A 232 -3.39 -10.53 -5.25
CA LYS A 232 -2.25 -10.05 -6.04
C LYS A 232 -1.78 -11.20 -6.91
N GLY A 233 -2.38 -11.33 -8.08
CA GLY A 233 -2.01 -12.34 -9.06
C GLY A 233 -0.50 -12.35 -9.38
N ASP A 234 -0.03 -13.42 -10.01
CA ASP A 234 1.39 -13.63 -10.30
C ASP A 234 2.08 -12.41 -10.93
N ILE A 235 3.32 -12.16 -10.48
CA ILE A 235 4.22 -11.11 -10.98
C ILE A 235 4.76 -11.56 -12.34
N GLY A 236 3.90 -11.48 -13.35
CA GLY A 236 4.22 -11.96 -14.69
C GLY A 236 3.19 -11.53 -15.74
N TRP A 237 3.19 -12.26 -16.84
CA TRP A 237 2.35 -11.98 -17.99
C TRP A 237 0.85 -12.08 -17.67
N GLY A 238 0.08 -11.08 -18.09
CA GLY A 238 -1.38 -11.05 -18.00
C GLY A 238 -1.93 -10.16 -16.88
N ASN A 239 -1.13 -9.92 -15.84
CA ASN A 239 -1.53 -9.15 -14.64
C ASN A 239 -0.98 -7.72 -14.60
N GLN A 240 -0.41 -7.23 -15.70
CA GLN A 240 0.12 -5.86 -15.75
C GLN A 240 -1.01 -4.81 -15.69
N ILE A 241 -0.80 -3.80 -14.86
CA ILE A 241 -1.69 -2.64 -14.77
C ILE A 241 -1.26 -1.52 -15.71
N ARG A 242 0.04 -1.38 -15.97
CA ARG A 242 0.61 -0.35 -16.85
C ARG A 242 1.76 -0.91 -17.67
N SER A 243 1.81 -0.52 -18.94
CA SER A 243 2.88 -0.88 -19.87
C SER A 243 3.67 0.36 -20.27
N TYR A 244 4.98 0.27 -20.15
CA TYR A 244 5.96 1.31 -20.49
C TYR A 244 6.78 0.79 -21.66
N VAL A 245 6.56 1.32 -22.86
CA VAL A 245 7.25 0.89 -24.09
C VAL A 245 8.17 2.01 -24.52
N PHE A 246 9.48 1.78 -24.53
CA PHE A 246 10.51 2.78 -24.89
C PHE A 246 10.93 2.66 -26.35
N GLN A 247 10.90 1.44 -26.89
CA GLN A 247 11.16 1.14 -28.30
C GLN A 247 10.22 0.01 -28.77
N PRO A 248 9.74 0.02 -30.03
CA PRO A 248 10.14 0.89 -31.15
C PRO A 248 9.43 2.26 -31.19
N TYR A 249 8.33 2.41 -30.45
CA TYR A 249 7.66 3.69 -30.21
C TYR A 249 7.69 3.98 -28.71
N GLN A 250 7.49 5.25 -28.36
CA GLN A 250 7.48 5.70 -26.98
C GLN A 250 6.03 5.87 -26.51
N MET A 251 5.60 5.03 -25.56
CA MET A 251 4.25 5.08 -25.00
C MET A 251 4.21 4.51 -23.58
N VAL A 252 3.51 5.20 -22.68
CA VAL A 252 3.08 4.65 -21.40
C VAL A 252 1.56 4.56 -21.40
N LYS A 253 1.02 3.38 -21.13
CA LYS A 253 -0.43 3.11 -21.16
C LYS A 253 -0.90 2.38 -19.93
N ASP A 254 -1.91 2.93 -19.24
CA ASP A 254 -2.62 2.25 -18.16
C ASP A 254 -3.72 1.35 -18.75
N LEU A 255 -3.62 0.06 -18.47
CA LEU A 255 -4.48 -0.98 -19.04
C LEU A 255 -5.78 -1.16 -18.24
N ARG A 256 -5.99 -0.38 -17.19
CA ARG A 256 -7.25 -0.35 -16.43
C ARG A 256 -8.15 0.79 -16.91
N THR A 257 -7.54 1.95 -17.18
CA THR A 257 -8.27 3.20 -17.52
C THR A 257 -8.17 3.56 -19.00
N GLY A 258 -7.14 3.11 -19.70
CA GLY A 258 -6.87 3.47 -21.10
C GLY A 258 -6.14 4.79 -21.27
N VAL A 259 -5.82 5.48 -20.18
CA VAL A 259 -5.00 6.70 -20.22
C VAL A 259 -3.61 6.35 -20.75
N GLU A 260 -3.14 7.14 -21.72
CA GLU A 260 -1.84 6.96 -22.34
C GLU A 260 -1.12 8.28 -22.58
N THR A 261 0.21 8.24 -22.62
CA THR A 261 1.06 9.38 -22.96
C THR A 261 2.29 8.92 -23.74
N GLY A 262 2.68 9.72 -24.74
CA GLY A 262 3.92 9.50 -25.48
C GLY A 262 5.16 10.06 -24.77
N ASN A 263 5.00 10.94 -23.79
CA ASN A 263 6.13 11.57 -23.09
C ASN A 263 6.62 10.70 -21.93
N ILE A 264 7.43 9.69 -22.23
CA ILE A 264 7.99 8.77 -21.24
C ILE A 264 8.87 9.50 -20.23
N GLN A 265 9.66 10.47 -20.68
CA GLN A 265 10.63 11.13 -19.81
C GLN A 265 9.92 11.86 -18.67
N ALA A 266 8.84 12.59 -18.97
CA ALA A 266 8.02 13.23 -17.94
C ALA A 266 7.44 12.21 -16.95
N VAL A 267 6.95 11.07 -17.43
CA VAL A 267 6.44 9.99 -16.57
C VAL A 267 7.53 9.47 -15.64
N MET A 268 8.72 9.16 -16.16
CA MET A 268 9.85 8.68 -15.37
C MET A 268 10.42 9.75 -14.41
N ASP A 269 10.18 11.03 -14.70
CA ASP A 269 10.51 12.16 -13.84
C ASP A 269 9.41 12.45 -12.79
N GLY A 270 8.37 11.62 -12.70
CA GLY A 270 7.34 11.67 -11.66
C GLY A 270 6.01 12.30 -12.11
N ASP A 271 5.80 12.56 -13.39
CA ASP A 271 4.53 13.07 -13.93
C ASP A 271 3.47 11.97 -14.11
N ILE A 272 3.11 11.30 -13.02
CA ILE A 272 2.16 10.16 -13.03
C ILE A 272 0.74 10.54 -12.59
N ASP A 273 0.50 11.81 -12.25
CA ASP A 273 -0.80 12.28 -11.75
C ASP A 273 -1.95 12.04 -12.72
N ALA A 274 -1.70 12.11 -14.02
CA ALA A 274 -2.71 11.80 -15.04
C ALA A 274 -3.24 10.36 -14.90
N PHE A 275 -2.38 9.40 -14.59
CA PHE A 275 -2.77 8.01 -14.39
C PHE A 275 -3.50 7.79 -13.07
N ILE A 276 -3.00 8.38 -11.98
CA ILE A 276 -3.62 8.32 -10.65
C ILE A 276 -5.03 8.92 -10.71
N ASN A 277 -5.17 10.13 -11.26
CA ASN A 277 -6.44 10.81 -11.38
C ASN A 277 -7.40 10.06 -12.32
N GLY A 278 -6.90 9.54 -13.44
CA GLY A 278 -7.68 8.70 -14.34
C GLY A 278 -8.21 7.44 -13.65
N TRP A 279 -7.41 6.83 -12.77
CA TRP A 279 -7.80 5.64 -12.00
C TRP A 279 -8.83 5.96 -10.92
N LEU A 280 -8.66 7.08 -10.20
CA LEU A 280 -9.62 7.56 -9.22
C LEU A 280 -10.98 7.87 -9.89
N ARG A 281 -10.97 8.57 -11.03
CA ARG A 281 -12.19 8.85 -11.82
C ARG A 281 -12.89 7.60 -12.33
N ALA A 282 -12.13 6.55 -12.65
CA ALA A 282 -12.68 5.26 -13.07
C ALA A 282 -13.27 4.42 -11.92
N GLY A 283 -13.27 4.93 -10.68
CA GLY A 283 -13.81 4.23 -9.51
C GLY A 283 -12.86 3.18 -8.92
N GLY A 284 -11.56 3.31 -9.17
CA GLY A 284 -10.55 2.45 -8.58
C GLY A 284 -10.54 0.99 -9.10
N PRO A 285 -10.52 0.76 -10.42
CA PRO A 285 -10.55 -0.59 -10.99
C PRO A 285 -9.34 -1.42 -10.50
N ARG A 286 -9.61 -2.59 -9.91
CA ARG A 286 -8.58 -3.50 -9.41
C ARG A 286 -7.96 -4.37 -10.50
N THR A 287 -8.74 -4.69 -11.53
CA THR A 287 -8.33 -5.58 -12.61
C THR A 287 -8.16 -4.84 -13.92
N ARG A 288 -7.34 -5.42 -14.79
CA ARG A 288 -7.15 -4.92 -16.15
C ARG A 288 -8.47 -4.94 -16.92
N ASN A 289 -8.74 -3.88 -17.67
CA ASN A 289 -9.84 -3.88 -18.60
C ASN A 289 -9.44 -4.70 -19.84
N LYS A 290 -10.18 -5.79 -20.11
CA LYS A 290 -9.86 -6.73 -21.20
C LYS A 290 -10.10 -6.12 -22.58
N ASP A 291 -10.91 -5.07 -22.68
CA ASP A 291 -11.21 -4.38 -23.93
C ASP A 291 -10.03 -3.50 -24.38
N ILE A 292 -9.12 -3.17 -23.46
CA ILE A 292 -7.91 -2.41 -23.75
C ILE A 292 -6.84 -3.37 -24.27
N LYS A 293 -6.48 -3.20 -25.54
CA LYS A 293 -5.45 -3.99 -26.21
C LYS A 293 -4.06 -3.62 -25.69
N ILE A 294 -3.23 -4.65 -25.50
CA ILE A 294 -1.80 -4.50 -25.29
C ILE A 294 -1.17 -4.51 -26.67
N GLU A 295 -0.48 -3.44 -27.02
CA GLU A 295 0.38 -3.44 -28.19
C GLU A 295 1.70 -4.07 -27.78
N ASP A 296 2.03 -5.18 -28.44
CA ASP A 296 3.33 -5.82 -28.36
C ASP A 296 4.33 -5.18 -29.29
#